data_AF-A0A955Z137-F1
#
_entry.id   AF-A0A955Z137-F1
#
_cell.length_a   1.000
_cell.length_b   1.000
_cell.length_c   1.000
_cell.angle_alpha   90.00
_cell.angle_beta   90.00
_cell.angle_gamma   90.00
#
_symmetry.space_group_name_H-M   'P 1'
#
loop_
_entity.id
_entity.type
_entity.pdbx_description
1 polymer ?
#
loop_
_entity_poly.entity_id
_entity_poly.type
_entity_poly.pdbx_seq_one_letter_code
_entity_poly.pdbx_strand_id
1 'polypeptide(L)'
;MSLLGLGVVACSDSGSGNGDGDPNAGSGNGTGGGNGNGGGQGDGAAGSLLQYTPNQAKWDTFASKPFEGGTNSAHDPDGVGWISPSDWAAATWDGTIYNPSRMSKADFAAAICPSVDRVRGIREVFYRHKPFADNKNPTKAEIDEWHRIAINHVRALIGYTTEDRQVKKDHCMFARSLWGDERKFTTLWDAKYPGTLGSAAGPCQGSGNAHCGASFIPELADQAPYLPGGHAACSATQGSEGVFPAPKSNIPWSIKWSRALCNTLLAEGFWGGHVGPWFHREMFGFSFWDSDPGNNNSIATLRAKWTGKLMPSLYCDPADAACDPNKTGPGSSP
;
A
#
# COMPACT_ATOMS: atom_id res chain seq x y z
N MET A 1 -23.50 7.23 14.21
CA MET A 1 -22.43 6.30 13.78
C MET A 1 -21.39 6.27 14.88
N SER A 2 -21.30 5.17 15.63
CA SER A 2 -20.34 5.04 16.73
C SER A 2 -18.97 4.69 16.15
N LEU A 3 -17.98 5.57 16.32
CA LEU A 3 -16.58 5.30 16.01
C LEU A 3 -16.04 4.31 17.05
N LEU A 4 -16.09 3.02 16.74
CA LEU A 4 -15.30 2.02 17.45
C LEU A 4 -13.82 2.28 17.11
N GLY A 5 -13.06 2.69 18.12
CA GLY A 5 -11.62 2.93 18.02
C GLY A 5 -10.88 1.66 17.64
N LEU A 6 -10.56 1.51 16.35
CA LEU A 6 -9.62 0.53 15.86
C LEU A 6 -8.21 1.08 16.13
N GLY A 7 -7.52 0.48 17.10
CA GLY A 7 -6.11 0.77 17.37
C GLY A 7 -5.25 0.36 16.18
N VAL A 8 -4.54 1.32 15.60
CA VAL A 8 -3.47 1.09 14.62
C VAL A 8 -2.16 1.06 15.42
N VAL A 9 -1.32 0.03 15.26
CA VAL A 9 -0.04 -0.16 16.00
C VAL A 9 1.08 -0.24 14.98
N ALA A 10 2.14 0.58 15.14
CA ALA A 10 3.28 0.73 14.21
C ALA A 10 4.58 0.26 14.85
N CYS A 11 5.40 -0.43 14.07
CA CYS A 11 6.84 -0.55 14.31
C CYS A 11 7.59 -0.31 13.00
N SER A 12 8.58 0.58 13.05
CA SER A 12 9.65 0.61 12.06
C SER A 12 10.54 -0.60 12.27
N ASP A 13 10.83 -1.36 11.21
CA ASP A 13 11.84 -2.42 11.25
C ASP A 13 13.23 -1.77 11.28
N SER A 14 13.67 -1.35 12.47
CA SER A 14 15.00 -0.78 12.69
C SER A 14 16.00 -1.93 12.75
N GLY A 15 16.46 -2.35 11.57
CA GLY A 15 17.65 -3.20 11.43
C GLY A 15 18.80 -2.59 12.22
N SER A 16 19.13 -3.21 13.35
CA SER A 16 20.20 -2.79 14.25
C SER A 16 21.54 -3.18 13.61
N GLY A 17 22.11 -2.27 12.82
CA GLY A 17 23.47 -2.40 12.31
C GLY A 17 24.47 -1.96 13.38
N ASN A 18 25.11 -2.91 14.06
CA ASN A 18 26.33 -2.64 14.82
C ASN A 18 27.41 -2.16 13.86
N GLY A 19 27.99 -1.00 14.17
CA GLY A 19 29.18 -0.49 13.51
C GLY A 19 30.42 -1.21 14.04
N ASP A 20 31.33 -1.51 13.12
CA ASP A 20 32.76 -1.48 13.34
C ASP A 20 33.38 -0.99 12.03
N GLY A 21 34.19 0.06 12.14
CA GLY A 21 34.78 0.76 11.01
C GLY A 21 36.02 0.07 10.46
N ASP A 22 36.32 0.38 9.21
CA ASP A 22 37.70 0.48 8.74
C ASP A 22 37.77 1.50 7.58
N PRO A 23 38.67 2.49 7.60
CA PRO A 23 38.78 3.50 6.56
C PRO A 23 39.95 3.19 5.63
N ASN A 24 39.71 2.92 4.33
CA ASN A 24 40.67 3.38 3.32
C ASN A 24 40.17 3.39 1.87
N ALA A 25 40.52 4.51 1.24
CA ALA A 25 40.96 4.71 -0.15
C ALA A 25 40.08 4.28 -1.33
N GLY A 26 39.78 5.25 -2.20
CA GLY A 26 39.43 4.97 -3.59
C GLY A 26 38.85 6.14 -4.38
N SER A 27 39.64 7.19 -4.59
CA SER A 27 39.39 8.24 -5.60
C SER A 27 39.18 7.64 -7.00
N GLY A 28 38.12 8.05 -7.70
CA GLY A 28 37.80 7.62 -9.05
C GLY A 28 36.85 8.57 -9.76
N ASN A 29 37.43 9.62 -10.33
CA ASN A 29 36.79 10.64 -11.17
C ASN A 29 36.30 10.02 -12.50
N GLY A 30 35.07 10.32 -12.92
CA GLY A 30 34.50 9.80 -14.18
C GLY A 30 33.28 10.58 -14.64
N THR A 31 33.53 11.62 -15.43
CA THR A 31 32.57 12.46 -16.15
C THR A 31 31.96 11.75 -17.37
N GLY A 32 30.66 11.99 -17.61
CA GLY A 32 29.95 11.66 -18.85
C GLY A 32 28.45 11.50 -18.55
N GLY A 33 27.54 12.41 -18.86
CA GLY A 33 27.43 13.19 -20.09
C GLY A 33 26.51 12.44 -21.06
N GLY A 34 25.21 12.47 -20.83
CA GLY A 34 24.22 11.75 -21.65
C GLY A 34 22.82 12.33 -21.50
N ASN A 35 22.55 13.36 -22.28
CA ASN A 35 21.29 14.07 -22.41
C ASN A 35 20.31 13.21 -23.24
N GLY A 36 19.11 12.94 -22.73
CA GLY A 36 18.12 12.07 -23.37
C GLY A 36 16.69 12.54 -23.11
N ASN A 37 16.34 13.66 -23.73
CA ASN A 37 14.99 14.19 -23.83
C ASN A 37 14.11 13.23 -24.67
N GLY A 38 12.96 12.82 -24.16
CA GLY A 38 12.10 11.84 -24.82
C GLY A 38 10.71 11.75 -24.22
N GLY A 39 10.00 12.88 -24.18
CA GLY A 39 8.55 12.88 -24.00
C GLY A 39 7.89 12.13 -25.17
N GLY A 40 7.18 11.06 -24.83
CA GLY A 40 6.41 10.26 -25.77
C GLY A 40 5.22 9.64 -25.07
N GLN A 41 4.11 10.37 -25.05
CA GLN A 41 2.78 9.77 -25.00
C GLN A 41 2.66 8.85 -26.22
N GLY A 42 2.63 7.55 -25.96
CA GLY A 42 2.40 6.54 -26.98
C GLY A 42 1.51 5.46 -26.39
N ASP A 43 0.32 5.33 -26.97
CA ASP A 43 -0.58 4.19 -26.82
C ASP A 43 0.21 2.89 -27.03
N GLY A 44 0.55 2.23 -25.92
CA GLY A 44 1.36 1.02 -25.89
C GLY A 44 0.46 -0.20 -25.74
N ALA A 45 0.62 -1.15 -26.67
CA ALA A 45 0.02 -2.48 -26.70
C ALA A 45 -0.34 -3.04 -25.33
N ALA A 46 -1.49 -3.74 -25.25
CA ALA A 46 -1.91 -4.56 -24.12
C ALA A 46 -0.90 -5.70 -23.87
N GLY A 47 0.28 -5.36 -23.36
CA GLY A 47 1.19 -6.30 -22.76
C GLY A 47 0.44 -6.93 -21.59
N SER A 48 0.46 -8.26 -21.52
CA SER A 48 -0.14 -8.99 -20.40
C SER A 48 0.39 -8.40 -19.10
N LEU A 49 -0.50 -7.86 -18.26
CA LEU A 49 -0.12 -7.34 -16.95
C LEU A 49 0.57 -8.46 -16.15
N LEU A 50 1.71 -8.13 -15.56
CA LEU A 50 2.42 -9.07 -14.69
C LEU A 50 1.71 -9.15 -13.33
N GLN A 51 1.36 -10.37 -12.91
CA GLN A 51 0.81 -10.65 -11.58
C GLN A 51 1.93 -10.69 -10.54
N TYR A 52 1.80 -9.91 -9.47
CA TYR A 52 2.72 -9.87 -8.34
C TYR A 52 2.16 -10.61 -7.12
N THR A 53 0.84 -10.58 -6.93
CA THR A 53 0.15 -11.36 -5.90
C THR A 53 0.37 -12.86 -6.13
N PRO A 54 0.85 -13.64 -5.15
CA PRO A 54 1.01 -15.08 -5.30
C PRO A 54 -0.30 -15.83 -5.58
N ASN A 55 -0.21 -16.96 -6.28
CA ASN A 55 -1.39 -17.78 -6.59
C ASN A 55 -2.06 -18.36 -5.34
N GLN A 56 -1.29 -18.60 -4.28
CA GLN A 56 -1.71 -19.11 -2.98
C GLN A 56 -2.60 -18.13 -2.21
N ALA A 57 -2.59 -16.84 -2.58
CA ALA A 57 -3.42 -15.85 -1.93
C ALA A 57 -4.91 -16.20 -2.08
N LYS A 58 -5.61 -16.36 -0.95
CA LYS A 58 -7.03 -16.74 -0.87
C LYS A 58 -7.93 -15.54 -1.19
N TRP A 59 -8.22 -15.33 -2.47
CA TRP A 59 -8.93 -14.14 -2.96
C TRP A 59 -10.40 -14.38 -3.32
N ASP A 60 -10.83 -15.65 -3.37
CA ASP A 60 -12.16 -16.03 -3.86
C ASP A 60 -13.29 -15.32 -3.10
N THR A 61 -13.15 -15.15 -1.78
CA THR A 61 -14.16 -14.44 -0.99
C THR A 61 -14.28 -12.97 -1.38
N PHE A 62 -13.18 -12.32 -1.78
CA PHE A 62 -13.21 -10.92 -2.20
C PHE A 62 -13.77 -10.73 -3.60
N ALA A 63 -13.78 -11.78 -4.43
CA ALA A 63 -14.43 -11.75 -5.75
C ALA A 63 -15.95 -11.87 -5.62
N SER A 64 -16.47 -12.75 -4.77
CA SER A 64 -17.93 -12.99 -4.68
C SER A 64 -18.66 -12.03 -3.73
N LYS A 65 -18.10 -11.78 -2.53
CA LYS A 65 -18.79 -11.07 -1.43
C LYS A 65 -19.32 -9.68 -1.80
N PRO A 66 -18.63 -8.87 -2.62
CA PRO A 66 -19.18 -7.58 -3.03
C PRO A 66 -20.56 -7.66 -3.69
N PHE A 67 -20.92 -8.81 -4.28
CA PHE A 67 -22.17 -8.99 -5.02
C PHE A 67 -23.26 -9.72 -4.23
N GLU A 68 -22.92 -10.43 -3.15
CA GLU A 68 -23.87 -11.28 -2.39
C GLU A 68 -25.09 -10.53 -1.85
N GLY A 69 -24.93 -9.24 -1.51
CA GLY A 69 -26.02 -8.40 -1.01
C GLY A 69 -26.87 -7.71 -2.08
N GLY A 70 -26.54 -7.88 -3.37
CA GLY A 70 -27.19 -7.19 -4.49
C GLY A 70 -27.01 -5.67 -4.50
N THR A 71 -26.22 -5.12 -3.57
CA THR A 71 -25.96 -3.67 -3.47
C THR A 71 -24.97 -3.22 -4.52
N ASN A 72 -23.91 -3.98 -4.78
CA ASN A 72 -22.94 -3.63 -5.81
C ASN A 72 -23.22 -4.39 -7.10
N SER A 73 -22.91 -3.77 -8.24
CA SER A 73 -23.07 -4.36 -9.57
C SER A 73 -21.73 -4.71 -10.24
N ALA A 74 -20.61 -4.13 -9.78
CA ALA A 74 -19.26 -4.39 -10.25
C ALA A 74 -18.20 -3.90 -9.22
N HIS A 75 -16.92 -4.17 -9.48
CA HIS A 75 -15.80 -3.72 -8.65
C HIS A 75 -15.32 -2.30 -8.93
N ASP A 76 -15.84 -1.64 -9.98
CA ASP A 76 -15.53 -0.25 -10.34
C ASP A 76 -16.29 0.77 -9.48
N PRO A 77 -15.92 2.05 -9.48
CA PRO A 77 -16.55 3.07 -8.65
C PRO A 77 -18.06 3.22 -8.88
N ASP A 78 -18.55 3.13 -10.12
CA ASP A 78 -19.99 3.28 -10.41
C ASP A 78 -20.77 2.01 -10.07
N GLY A 79 -20.07 0.88 -9.91
CA GLY A 79 -20.63 -0.36 -9.40
C GLY A 79 -20.88 -0.37 -7.88
N VAL A 80 -20.38 0.62 -7.13
CA VAL A 80 -20.54 0.71 -5.67
C VAL A 80 -21.91 1.32 -5.32
N GLY A 81 -22.89 0.48 -4.98
CA GLY A 81 -24.29 0.95 -4.87
C GLY A 81 -24.63 1.82 -3.66
N TRP A 82 -23.77 1.90 -2.64
CA TRP A 82 -23.99 2.78 -1.48
C TRP A 82 -23.32 4.15 -1.61
N ILE A 83 -22.54 4.39 -2.68
CA ILE A 83 -21.93 5.70 -2.95
C ILE A 83 -22.73 6.36 -4.05
N SER A 84 -23.41 7.46 -3.73
CA SER A 84 -24.26 8.15 -4.69
C SER A 84 -23.44 8.84 -5.80
N PRO A 85 -24.04 9.13 -6.97
CA PRO A 85 -23.38 9.97 -7.98
C PRO A 85 -22.98 11.35 -7.44
N SER A 86 -23.77 11.96 -6.55
CA SER A 86 -23.42 13.22 -5.88
C SER A 86 -22.23 13.08 -4.94
N ASP A 87 -22.09 11.92 -4.28
CA ASP A 87 -20.93 11.62 -3.45
C ASP A 87 -19.65 11.52 -4.28
N TRP A 88 -19.73 10.90 -5.45
CA TRP A 88 -18.63 10.86 -6.39
C TRP A 88 -18.29 12.24 -6.93
N ALA A 89 -19.29 13.04 -7.33
CA ALA A 89 -19.09 14.39 -7.81
C ALA A 89 -18.39 15.29 -6.77
N ALA A 90 -18.82 15.23 -5.50
CA ALA A 90 -18.20 15.98 -4.40
C ALA A 90 -16.76 15.54 -4.07
N ALA A 91 -16.41 14.31 -4.44
CA ALA A 91 -15.07 13.74 -4.28
C ALA A 91 -14.16 14.00 -5.49
N THR A 92 -14.58 14.78 -6.49
CA THR A 92 -13.71 15.14 -7.62
C THR A 92 -12.45 15.87 -7.12
N TRP A 93 -11.33 15.62 -7.79
CA TRP A 93 -10.10 16.40 -7.62
C TRP A 93 -9.98 17.46 -8.72
N ASP A 94 -9.77 18.71 -8.31
CA ASP A 94 -9.65 19.87 -9.19
C ASP A 94 -8.19 20.18 -9.58
N GLY A 95 -7.24 19.36 -9.15
CA GLY A 95 -5.80 19.57 -9.37
C GLY A 95 -5.11 20.34 -8.24
N THR A 96 -5.82 20.72 -7.17
CA THR A 96 -5.22 21.36 -6.00
C THR A 96 -4.20 20.44 -5.32
N ILE A 97 -2.98 20.92 -5.16
CA ILE A 97 -1.95 20.23 -4.36
C ILE A 97 -2.17 20.54 -2.88
N TYR A 98 -2.33 19.49 -2.06
CA TYR A 98 -2.47 19.62 -0.61
C TYR A 98 -1.11 19.63 0.06
N ASN A 99 -0.78 20.72 0.74
CA ASN A 99 0.47 20.86 1.48
C ASN A 99 0.26 20.41 2.95
N PRO A 100 0.78 19.24 3.36
CA PRO A 100 0.62 18.74 4.72
C PRO A 100 1.32 19.61 5.79
N SER A 101 2.32 20.41 5.43
CA SER A 101 2.94 21.37 6.36
C SER A 101 2.00 22.53 6.73
N ARG A 102 0.95 22.76 5.95
CA ARG A 102 0.00 23.88 6.13
C ARG A 102 -1.36 23.44 6.65
N MET A 103 -1.53 22.15 6.96
CA MET A 103 -2.81 21.57 7.32
C MET A 103 -2.69 20.87 8.66
N SER A 104 -3.76 20.93 9.46
CA SER A 104 -3.86 20.01 10.60
C SER A 104 -4.00 18.57 10.09
N LYS A 105 -3.74 17.58 10.96
CA LYS A 105 -3.99 16.16 10.65
C LYS A 105 -5.41 15.93 10.11
N ALA A 106 -6.42 16.52 10.77
CA ALA A 106 -7.82 16.33 10.40
C ALA A 106 -8.14 16.98 9.05
N ASP A 107 -7.63 18.19 8.80
CA ASP A 107 -7.84 18.90 7.54
C ASP A 107 -7.17 18.16 6.37
N PHE A 108 -5.94 17.68 6.57
CA PHE A 108 -5.22 16.89 5.56
C PHE A 108 -5.98 15.60 5.24
N ALA A 109 -6.41 14.85 6.27
CA ALA A 109 -7.18 13.64 6.08
C ALA A 109 -8.51 13.91 5.34
N ALA A 110 -9.24 14.97 5.67
CA ALA A 110 -10.49 15.34 5.00
C ALA A 110 -10.27 15.83 3.55
N ALA A 111 -9.14 16.48 3.28
CA ALA A 111 -8.77 16.92 1.93
C ALA A 111 -8.50 15.72 1.01
N ILE A 112 -7.76 14.72 1.50
CA ILE A 112 -7.44 13.50 0.74
C ILE A 112 -8.63 12.52 0.71
N CYS A 113 -9.35 12.37 1.82
CA CYS A 113 -10.40 11.38 2.02
C CYS A 113 -11.72 12.03 2.43
N PRO A 114 -12.56 12.49 1.48
CA PRO A 114 -13.92 12.97 1.75
C PRO A 114 -14.77 11.99 2.58
N SER A 115 -14.49 10.70 2.48
CA SER A 115 -14.93 9.68 3.43
C SER A 115 -13.90 8.56 3.51
N VAL A 116 -14.05 7.63 4.46
CA VAL A 116 -13.16 6.47 4.57
C VAL A 116 -13.18 5.53 3.34
N ASP A 117 -14.23 5.61 2.52
CA ASP A 117 -14.38 4.83 1.29
C ASP A 117 -13.87 5.55 0.04
N ARG A 118 -13.74 6.88 0.10
CA ARG A 118 -13.46 7.72 -1.07
C ARG A 118 -12.17 8.47 -0.85
N VAL A 119 -11.17 8.14 -1.66
CA VAL A 119 -10.04 9.03 -1.92
C VAL A 119 -10.47 10.05 -2.98
N ARG A 120 -10.19 11.33 -2.76
CA ARG A 120 -10.53 12.40 -3.69
C ARG A 120 -9.92 12.13 -5.07
N GLY A 121 -10.70 12.22 -6.14
CA GLY A 121 -10.29 12.01 -7.53
C GLY A 121 -10.16 10.55 -7.98
N ILE A 122 -10.35 9.58 -7.07
CA ILE A 122 -10.05 8.17 -7.38
C ILE A 122 -10.95 7.59 -8.47
N ARG A 123 -12.18 8.10 -8.59
CA ARG A 123 -13.12 7.66 -9.61
C ARG A 123 -12.66 8.05 -11.01
N GLU A 124 -12.24 9.30 -11.18
CA GLU A 124 -11.77 9.82 -12.46
C GLU A 124 -10.50 9.09 -12.90
N VAL A 125 -9.62 8.78 -11.94
CA VAL A 125 -8.41 7.99 -12.15
C VAL A 125 -8.75 6.58 -12.61
N PHE A 126 -9.71 5.91 -11.94
CA PHE A 126 -10.15 4.58 -12.34
C PHE A 126 -10.61 4.56 -13.81
N TYR A 127 -11.51 5.46 -14.20
CA TYR A 127 -12.05 5.47 -15.57
C TYR A 127 -11.07 5.98 -16.62
N ARG A 128 -10.08 6.79 -16.23
CA ARG A 128 -8.97 7.17 -17.11
C ARG A 128 -8.09 5.98 -17.45
N HIS A 129 -7.74 5.17 -16.45
CA HIS A 129 -6.82 4.05 -16.62
C HIS A 129 -7.49 2.75 -17.05
N LYS A 130 -8.80 2.58 -16.80
CA LYS A 130 -9.58 1.36 -17.08
C LYS A 130 -8.81 0.10 -16.64
N PRO A 131 -8.47 0.00 -15.34
CA PRO A 131 -7.51 -1.01 -14.87
C PRO A 131 -8.03 -2.45 -15.00
N PHE A 132 -9.35 -2.64 -15.12
CA PHE A 132 -10.01 -3.94 -15.21
C PHE A 132 -10.61 -4.10 -16.60
N ALA A 133 -10.29 -5.20 -17.29
CA ALA A 133 -10.91 -5.57 -18.55
C ALA A 133 -12.38 -6.00 -18.34
N ASP A 134 -12.65 -6.67 -17.22
CA ASP A 134 -14.00 -6.97 -16.73
C ASP A 134 -14.15 -6.43 -15.30
N ASN A 135 -14.93 -5.35 -15.14
CA ASN A 135 -15.18 -4.76 -13.82
C ASN A 135 -15.87 -5.73 -12.85
N LYS A 136 -16.49 -6.82 -13.31
CA LYS A 136 -17.10 -7.84 -12.44
C LYS A 136 -16.11 -8.90 -11.97
N ASN A 137 -15.08 -9.19 -12.77
CA ASN A 137 -14.12 -10.27 -12.52
C ASN A 137 -12.68 -9.82 -12.77
N PRO A 138 -12.18 -8.80 -12.06
CA PRO A 138 -10.81 -8.36 -12.22
C PRO A 138 -9.83 -9.45 -11.78
N THR A 139 -8.78 -9.64 -12.56
CA THR A 139 -7.68 -10.55 -12.26
C THR A 139 -6.77 -10.00 -11.16
N LYS A 140 -5.98 -10.85 -10.52
CA LYS A 140 -4.96 -10.44 -9.54
C LYS A 140 -3.98 -9.43 -10.14
N ALA A 141 -3.53 -9.64 -11.39
CA ALA A 141 -2.60 -8.72 -12.07
C ALA A 141 -3.19 -7.31 -12.29
N GLU A 142 -4.47 -7.24 -12.65
CA GLU A 142 -5.20 -5.98 -12.82
C GLU A 142 -5.39 -5.26 -11.48
N ILE A 143 -5.66 -6.00 -10.40
CA ILE A 143 -5.77 -5.43 -9.05
C ILE A 143 -4.41 -4.94 -8.53
N ASP A 144 -3.34 -5.69 -8.77
CA ASP A 144 -1.98 -5.28 -8.43
C ASP A 144 -1.63 -3.95 -9.12
N GLU A 145 -1.96 -3.83 -10.41
CA GLU A 145 -1.76 -2.60 -11.18
C GLU A 145 -2.66 -1.46 -10.71
N TRP A 146 -3.93 -1.74 -10.40
CA TRP A 146 -4.84 -0.77 -9.81
C TRP A 146 -4.27 -0.16 -8.53
N HIS A 147 -3.78 -0.98 -7.59
CA HIS A 147 -3.18 -0.46 -6.36
C HIS A 147 -1.97 0.44 -6.63
N ARG A 148 -1.12 0.11 -7.61
CA ARG A 148 0.01 0.97 -8.01
C ARG A 148 -0.49 2.33 -8.52
N ILE A 149 -1.47 2.33 -9.42
CA ILE A 149 -2.10 3.55 -9.97
C ILE A 149 -2.71 4.39 -8.84
N ALA A 150 -3.43 3.75 -7.93
CA ALA A 150 -4.16 4.39 -6.85
C ALA A 150 -3.25 5.02 -5.79
N ILE A 151 -2.16 4.35 -5.41
CA ILE A 151 -1.12 4.93 -4.52
C ILE A 151 -0.47 6.14 -5.18
N ASN A 152 -0.13 6.04 -6.47
CA ASN A 152 0.47 7.13 -7.23
C ASN A 152 -0.47 8.32 -7.39
N HIS A 153 -1.77 8.08 -7.48
CA HIS A 153 -2.76 9.15 -7.40
C HIS A 153 -2.73 9.88 -6.06
N VAL A 154 -2.67 9.15 -4.93
CA VAL A 154 -2.54 9.77 -3.60
C VAL A 154 -1.24 10.59 -3.48
N ARG A 155 -0.15 10.14 -4.09
CA ARG A 155 1.09 10.91 -4.20
C ARG A 155 0.90 12.17 -5.04
N ALA A 156 0.15 12.10 -6.15
CA ALA A 156 -0.16 13.25 -6.97
C ALA A 156 -0.99 14.31 -6.23
N LEU A 157 -1.86 13.93 -5.29
CA LEU A 157 -2.62 14.87 -4.44
C LEU A 157 -1.72 15.78 -3.59
N ILE A 158 -0.47 15.36 -3.33
CA ILE A 158 0.56 16.15 -2.65
C ILE A 158 1.72 16.53 -3.59
N GLY A 159 1.47 16.47 -4.91
CA GLY A 159 2.42 16.86 -5.95
C GLY A 159 3.69 16.00 -6.04
N TYR A 160 3.65 14.75 -5.54
CA TYR A 160 4.72 13.77 -5.73
C TYR A 160 4.55 13.08 -7.09
N THR A 161 4.72 13.85 -8.16
CA THR A 161 4.43 13.44 -9.54
C THR A 161 5.68 13.08 -10.35
N THR A 162 6.87 13.33 -9.83
CA THR A 162 8.12 12.94 -10.51
C THR A 162 8.26 11.43 -10.59
N GLU A 163 8.98 10.94 -11.61
CA GLU A 163 9.14 9.50 -11.88
C GLU A 163 9.79 8.76 -10.70
N ASP A 164 10.80 9.36 -10.08
CA ASP A 164 11.49 8.82 -8.91
C ASP A 164 10.57 8.71 -7.68
N ARG A 165 9.43 9.41 -7.69
CA ARG A 165 8.40 9.39 -6.64
C ARG A 165 7.25 8.43 -6.90
N GLN A 166 7.23 7.73 -8.03
CA GLN A 166 6.19 6.75 -8.30
C GLN A 166 6.49 5.42 -7.62
N VAL A 167 5.46 4.82 -7.00
CA VAL A 167 5.56 3.50 -6.39
C VAL A 167 5.62 2.41 -7.47
N LYS A 168 6.39 1.35 -7.17
CA LYS A 168 6.57 0.15 -7.99
C LYS A 168 6.10 -1.08 -7.22
N LYS A 169 5.56 -2.05 -7.95
CA LYS A 169 5.20 -3.37 -7.41
C LYS A 169 6.48 -4.18 -7.20
N ASP A 170 6.56 -4.97 -6.14
CA ASP A 170 7.72 -5.83 -5.85
C ASP A 170 7.28 -7.25 -5.45
N HIS A 171 7.74 -8.27 -6.16
CA HIS A 171 7.30 -9.66 -5.94
C HIS A 171 7.57 -10.13 -4.51
N CYS A 172 8.71 -9.73 -3.95
CA CYS A 172 9.06 -10.09 -2.59
C CYS A 172 8.16 -9.41 -1.56
N MET A 173 7.74 -8.17 -1.77
CA MET A 173 6.79 -7.51 -0.86
C MET A 173 5.41 -8.15 -0.92
N PHE A 174 4.92 -8.54 -2.11
CA PHE A 174 3.64 -9.25 -2.22
C PHE A 174 3.70 -10.64 -1.55
N ALA A 175 4.77 -11.40 -1.79
CA ALA A 175 4.98 -12.70 -1.16
C ALA A 175 5.15 -12.58 0.37
N ARG A 176 5.98 -11.65 0.86
CA ARG A 176 6.18 -11.41 2.30
C ARG A 176 4.90 -10.93 2.98
N SER A 177 4.06 -10.14 2.31
CA SER A 177 2.76 -9.75 2.85
C SER A 177 1.86 -10.98 3.01
N LEU A 178 1.82 -11.88 2.03
CA LEU A 178 1.04 -13.11 2.14
C LEU A 178 1.59 -14.05 3.21
N TRP A 179 2.90 -14.28 3.26
CA TRP A 179 3.51 -15.13 4.30
C TRP A 179 3.22 -14.60 5.70
N GLY A 180 3.25 -13.27 5.89
CA GLY A 180 2.88 -12.63 7.14
C GLY A 180 1.43 -12.90 7.54
N ASP A 181 0.49 -12.86 6.58
CA ASP A 181 -0.91 -13.19 6.83
C ASP A 181 -1.13 -14.69 7.08
N GLU A 182 -0.54 -15.58 6.28
CA GLU A 182 -0.60 -17.02 6.52
C GLU A 182 -0.03 -17.37 7.89
N ARG A 183 1.10 -16.77 8.27
CA ARG A 183 1.72 -16.93 9.59
C ARG A 183 0.85 -16.39 10.71
N LYS A 184 0.15 -15.27 10.50
CA LYS A 184 -0.75 -14.66 11.49
C LYS A 184 -2.03 -15.45 11.69
N PHE A 185 -2.65 -15.92 10.61
CA PHE A 185 -4.03 -16.40 10.61
C PHE A 185 -4.17 -17.91 10.43
N THR A 186 -3.08 -18.64 10.23
CA THR A 186 -3.09 -20.11 10.14
C THR A 186 -1.98 -20.73 10.99
N THR A 187 -1.96 -22.06 11.05
CA THR A 187 -0.83 -22.86 11.58
C THR A 187 0.06 -23.45 10.48
N LEU A 188 -0.14 -23.04 9.21
CA LEU A 188 0.51 -23.63 8.02
C LEU A 188 2.03 -23.78 8.19
N TRP A 189 2.66 -22.77 8.78
CA TRP A 189 4.10 -22.65 8.91
C TRP A 189 4.65 -23.21 10.23
N ASP A 190 3.79 -23.50 11.22
CA ASP A 190 4.23 -23.64 12.62
C ASP A 190 5.01 -24.93 12.89
N ALA A 191 4.67 -26.02 12.19
CA ALA A 191 5.37 -27.29 12.34
C ALA A 191 6.81 -27.25 11.78
N LYS A 192 7.02 -26.56 10.66
CA LYS A 192 8.32 -26.47 9.98
C LYS A 192 9.16 -25.29 10.49
N TYR A 193 8.51 -24.19 10.86
CA TYR A 193 9.13 -22.99 11.39
C TYR A 193 8.63 -22.74 12.82
N PRO A 194 9.17 -23.44 13.83
CA PRO A 194 8.84 -23.13 15.22
C PRO A 194 9.43 -21.77 15.63
N GLY A 195 9.09 -21.29 16.82
CA GLY A 195 9.62 -20.03 17.31
C GLY A 195 8.95 -19.58 18.61
N THR A 196 9.13 -18.30 18.95
CA THR A 196 8.48 -17.68 20.10
C THR A 196 7.08 -17.21 19.72
N LEU A 197 6.07 -17.71 20.44
CA LEU A 197 4.67 -17.32 20.25
C LEU A 197 4.51 -15.79 20.33
N GLY A 198 3.92 -15.20 19.29
CA GLY A 198 3.66 -13.78 19.22
C GLY A 198 4.86 -12.91 18.84
N SER A 199 6.00 -13.50 18.51
CA SER A 199 7.14 -12.76 17.97
C SER A 199 6.85 -12.22 16.57
N ALA A 200 7.67 -11.27 16.09
CA ALA A 200 7.57 -10.77 14.72
C ALA A 200 7.71 -11.88 13.66
N ALA A 201 8.40 -13.00 13.96
CA ALA A 201 8.55 -14.14 13.04
C ALA A 201 7.45 -15.21 13.24
N GLY A 202 6.70 -15.16 14.33
CA GLY A 202 5.73 -16.18 14.73
C GLY A 202 6.36 -17.40 15.44
N PRO A 203 5.57 -18.41 15.82
CA PRO A 203 4.14 -18.63 15.47
C PRO A 203 3.19 -17.59 16.07
N CYS A 204 1.99 -17.47 15.53
CA CYS A 204 1.05 -16.39 15.88
C CYS A 204 -0.28 -16.82 16.47
N GLN A 205 -0.68 -18.08 16.28
CA GLN A 205 -1.97 -18.58 16.76
C GLN A 205 -2.03 -18.51 18.29
N GLY A 206 -3.01 -17.78 18.81
CA GLY A 206 -3.15 -17.48 20.25
C GLY A 206 -2.45 -16.19 20.71
N SER A 207 -1.75 -15.46 19.83
CA SER A 207 -1.13 -14.18 20.17
C SER A 207 -1.97 -12.96 19.78
N GLY A 208 -2.06 -11.99 20.70
CA GLY A 208 -2.63 -10.66 20.46
C GLY A 208 -1.71 -9.69 19.71
N ASN A 209 -0.46 -10.04 19.41
CA ASN A 209 0.46 -9.14 18.69
C ASN A 209 -0.02 -8.94 17.24
N ALA A 210 -0.38 -7.70 16.88
CA ALA A 210 -0.81 -7.32 15.54
C ALA A 210 0.28 -7.55 14.47
N HIS A 211 1.56 -7.35 14.84
CA HIS A 211 2.73 -7.53 13.97
C HIS A 211 3.28 -8.95 13.97
N CYS A 212 2.61 -9.91 14.59
CA CYS A 212 3.07 -11.29 14.51
C CYS A 212 3.07 -11.75 13.04
N GLY A 213 4.18 -12.37 12.61
CA GLY A 213 4.43 -12.77 11.22
C GLY A 213 5.10 -11.69 10.35
N ALA A 214 5.28 -10.47 10.85
CA ALA A 214 5.88 -9.37 10.09
C ALA A 214 7.27 -9.65 9.52
N SER A 215 8.13 -10.33 10.28
CA SER A 215 9.50 -10.66 9.84
C SER A 215 9.63 -12.09 9.32
N PHE A 216 8.52 -12.83 9.21
CA PHE A 216 8.55 -14.21 8.72
C PHE A 216 8.93 -14.26 7.24
N ILE A 217 9.97 -15.02 6.93
CA ILE A 217 10.44 -15.33 5.58
C ILE A 217 10.78 -16.83 5.59
N PRO A 218 10.08 -17.67 4.81
CA PRO A 218 10.38 -19.09 4.75
C PRO A 218 11.68 -19.35 3.99
N GLU A 219 12.23 -20.55 4.10
CA GLU A 219 13.44 -20.94 3.38
C GLU A 219 13.22 -20.99 1.86
N LEU A 220 14.30 -20.97 1.08
CA LEU A 220 14.27 -20.85 -0.38
C LEU A 220 13.30 -21.84 -1.06
N ALA A 221 13.32 -23.11 -0.64
CA ALA A 221 12.47 -24.14 -1.24
C ALA A 221 10.97 -23.83 -1.07
N ASP A 222 10.59 -23.24 0.06
CA ASP A 222 9.21 -22.89 0.38
C ASP A 222 8.78 -21.55 -0.22
N GLN A 223 9.72 -20.69 -0.62
CA GLN A 223 9.42 -19.47 -1.36
C GLN A 223 9.07 -19.75 -2.83
N ALA A 224 9.68 -20.78 -3.43
CA ALA A 224 9.58 -21.05 -4.86
C ALA A 224 8.14 -21.13 -5.40
N PRO A 225 7.15 -21.73 -4.69
CA PRO A 225 5.77 -21.74 -5.16
C PRO A 225 5.10 -20.36 -5.22
N TYR A 226 5.59 -19.39 -4.44
CA TYR A 226 5.01 -18.06 -4.29
C TYR A 226 5.59 -17.02 -5.25
N LEU A 227 6.68 -17.36 -5.95
CA LEU A 227 7.44 -16.45 -6.80
C LEU A 227 7.39 -16.89 -8.26
N PRO A 228 7.57 -15.97 -9.23
CA PRO A 228 7.72 -16.33 -10.64
C PRO A 228 8.88 -17.30 -10.86
N GLY A 229 8.78 -18.15 -11.88
CA GLY A 229 9.86 -19.05 -12.26
C GLY A 229 11.17 -18.30 -12.53
N GLY A 230 12.25 -18.73 -11.88
CA GLY A 230 13.57 -18.09 -12.01
C GLY A 230 13.77 -16.81 -11.20
N HIS A 231 12.76 -16.36 -10.44
CA HIS A 231 12.92 -15.24 -9.53
C HIS A 231 13.87 -15.58 -8.39
N ALA A 232 14.72 -14.62 -8.00
CA ALA A 232 15.65 -14.80 -6.88
C ALA A 232 14.91 -14.98 -5.54
N ALA A 233 15.57 -15.61 -4.57
CA ALA A 233 15.06 -15.71 -3.21
C ALA A 233 14.79 -14.31 -2.63
N CYS A 234 13.66 -14.16 -1.95
CA CYS A 234 13.39 -12.99 -1.14
C CYS A 234 14.18 -13.05 0.17
N SER A 235 14.75 -11.92 0.54
CA SER A 235 15.52 -11.75 1.76
C SER A 235 14.90 -10.68 2.66
N ALA A 236 15.38 -10.64 3.91
CA ALA A 236 15.09 -9.52 4.79
C ALA A 236 15.76 -8.27 4.23
N THR A 237 14.94 -7.26 3.93
CA THR A 237 15.38 -5.94 3.47
C THR A 237 14.78 -4.87 4.36
N GLN A 238 15.46 -3.72 4.45
CA GLN A 238 14.92 -2.55 5.14
C GLN A 238 13.58 -2.17 4.52
N GLY A 239 12.64 -1.76 5.38
CA GLY A 239 11.29 -1.51 4.94
C GLY A 239 10.37 -1.06 6.04
N SER A 240 9.07 -1.19 5.77
CA SER A 240 8.01 -0.88 6.72
C SER A 240 6.85 -1.82 6.50
N GLU A 241 6.11 -2.08 7.57
CA GLU A 241 4.86 -2.86 7.53
C GLU A 241 3.71 -2.03 8.09
N GLY A 242 2.52 -2.20 7.53
CA GLY A 242 1.28 -1.89 8.21
C GLY A 242 0.29 -3.05 8.14
N VAL A 243 -0.47 -3.26 9.22
CA VAL A 243 -1.59 -4.21 9.29
C VAL A 243 -2.86 -3.42 9.55
N PHE A 244 -3.78 -3.43 8.58
CA PHE A 244 -4.94 -2.56 8.56
C PHE A 244 -6.24 -3.37 8.56
N PRO A 245 -6.92 -3.52 9.71
CA PRO A 245 -8.19 -4.25 9.82
C PRO A 245 -9.43 -3.38 9.48
N ALA A 246 -9.25 -2.35 8.66
CA ALA A 246 -10.31 -1.41 8.30
C ALA A 246 -11.15 -1.82 7.07
N PRO A 247 -10.57 -2.42 6.00
CA PRO A 247 -11.36 -2.88 4.87
C PRO A 247 -12.37 -3.98 5.26
N LYS A 248 -13.43 -4.12 4.46
CA LYS A 248 -14.41 -5.21 4.56
C LYS A 248 -14.32 -6.12 3.35
N SER A 249 -14.65 -7.39 3.55
CA SER A 249 -14.56 -8.41 2.51
C SER A 249 -15.52 -8.14 1.35
N ASN A 250 -16.71 -7.59 1.62
CA ASN A 250 -17.71 -7.20 0.62
C ASN A 250 -17.50 -5.82 -0.04
N ILE A 251 -16.35 -5.17 0.14
CA ILE A 251 -16.05 -3.90 -0.55
C ILE A 251 -15.46 -4.17 -1.95
N PRO A 252 -15.94 -3.51 -3.01
CA PRO A 252 -15.34 -3.49 -4.34
C PRO A 252 -13.84 -3.18 -4.38
N TRP A 253 -13.10 -3.78 -5.33
CA TRP A 253 -11.63 -3.62 -5.41
C TRP A 253 -11.20 -2.19 -5.70
N SER A 254 -12.00 -1.41 -6.43
CA SER A 254 -11.72 0.01 -6.69
C SER A 254 -11.46 0.80 -5.40
N ILE A 255 -12.14 0.48 -4.30
CA ILE A 255 -12.10 1.26 -3.05
C ILE A 255 -11.69 0.46 -1.81
N LYS A 256 -11.44 -0.85 -1.93
CA LYS A 256 -11.11 -1.72 -0.77
C LYS A 256 -9.90 -1.21 0.01
N TRP A 257 -8.85 -0.78 -0.69
CA TRP A 257 -7.63 -0.23 -0.10
C TRP A 257 -7.85 1.18 0.51
N SER A 258 -8.82 1.96 0.02
CA SER A 258 -9.12 3.31 0.50
C SER A 258 -9.40 3.32 2.00
N ARG A 259 -10.13 2.33 2.52
CA ARG A 259 -10.41 2.25 3.97
C ARG A 259 -9.16 2.09 4.81
N ALA A 260 -8.16 1.34 4.34
CA ALA A 260 -6.90 1.22 5.06
C ALA A 260 -6.20 2.58 5.10
N LEU A 261 -5.96 3.19 3.94
CA LEU A 261 -5.31 4.48 3.85
C LEU A 261 -6.05 5.58 4.64
N CYS A 262 -7.34 5.76 4.38
CA CYS A 262 -8.11 6.89 4.91
C CYS A 262 -8.30 6.80 6.42
N ASN A 263 -8.49 5.61 6.99
CA ASN A 263 -8.54 5.48 8.46
C ASN A 263 -7.17 5.77 9.08
N THR A 264 -6.07 5.31 8.46
CA THR A 264 -4.72 5.61 8.94
C THR A 264 -4.39 7.10 8.82
N LEU A 265 -4.79 7.76 7.73
CA LEU A 265 -4.66 9.20 7.57
C LEU A 265 -5.43 9.98 8.64
N LEU A 266 -6.67 9.59 8.93
CA LEU A 266 -7.47 10.20 9.99
C LEU A 266 -6.80 10.02 11.37
N ALA A 267 -6.24 8.83 11.64
CA ALA A 267 -5.61 8.52 12.91
C ALA A 267 -4.26 9.23 13.09
N GLU A 268 -3.42 9.26 12.06
CA GLU A 268 -2.00 9.62 12.20
C GLU A 268 -1.59 10.86 11.42
N GLY A 269 -2.32 11.22 10.37
CA GLY A 269 -1.96 12.33 9.48
C GLY A 269 -0.75 12.00 8.60
N PHE A 270 -0.28 12.99 7.85
CA PHE A 270 0.81 12.82 6.88
C PHE A 270 2.11 12.30 7.51
N TRP A 271 2.43 12.79 8.71
CA TRP A 271 3.65 12.44 9.47
C TRP A 271 3.53 11.12 10.24
N GLY A 272 2.43 10.40 10.08
CA GLY A 272 2.19 9.11 10.71
C GLY A 272 3.17 8.03 10.28
N GLY A 273 3.62 7.20 11.23
CA GLY A 273 4.56 6.11 10.96
C GLY A 273 4.02 5.09 9.96
N HIS A 274 2.70 4.84 9.92
CA HIS A 274 2.10 3.96 8.92
C HIS A 274 1.71 4.67 7.63
N VAL A 275 1.54 5.97 7.70
CA VAL A 275 1.16 6.80 6.55
C VAL A 275 2.37 7.09 5.68
N GLY A 276 3.54 7.35 6.29
CA GLY A 276 4.76 7.70 5.59
C GLY A 276 5.12 6.77 4.41
N PRO A 277 5.08 5.42 4.57
CA PRO A 277 5.39 4.51 3.47
C PRO A 277 4.53 4.68 2.22
N TRP A 278 3.25 5.06 2.35
CA TRP A 278 2.37 5.34 1.22
C TRP A 278 2.91 6.46 0.34
N PHE A 279 3.57 7.45 0.93
CA PHE A 279 4.12 8.62 0.23
C PHE A 279 5.60 8.51 -0.11
N HIS A 280 6.38 7.76 0.66
CA HIS A 280 7.84 7.88 0.64
C HIS A 280 8.60 6.60 0.24
N ARG A 281 7.95 5.43 0.20
CA ARG A 281 8.65 4.19 -0.18
C ARG A 281 8.54 3.90 -1.67
N GLU A 282 9.64 3.52 -2.30
CA GLU A 282 9.66 3.23 -3.73
C GLU A 282 8.85 1.99 -4.10
N MET A 283 8.84 0.96 -3.25
CA MET A 283 8.26 -0.34 -3.60
C MET A 283 7.24 -0.80 -2.58
N PHE A 284 6.23 -1.56 -3.04
CA PHE A 284 5.17 -2.08 -2.18
C PHE A 284 4.73 -3.50 -2.58
N GLY A 285 4.02 -4.13 -1.64
CA GLY A 285 3.23 -5.32 -1.91
C GLY A 285 2.16 -5.55 -0.85
N PHE A 286 0.97 -5.95 -1.31
CA PHE A 286 -0.23 -6.07 -0.49
C PHE A 286 -0.71 -7.52 -0.40
N SER A 287 -1.24 -7.88 0.77
CA SER A 287 -2.03 -9.09 0.98
C SER A 287 -3.33 -8.70 1.67
N PHE A 288 -4.42 -9.32 1.26
CA PHE A 288 -5.72 -9.20 1.90
C PHE A 288 -6.10 -10.55 2.51
N TRP A 289 -6.53 -10.54 3.76
CA TRP A 289 -6.99 -11.72 4.48
C TRP A 289 -8.41 -11.53 5.00
N ASP A 290 -9.30 -12.48 4.66
CA ASP A 290 -10.68 -12.48 5.15
C ASP A 290 -10.74 -13.16 6.53
N SER A 291 -10.98 -12.38 7.59
CA SER A 291 -10.95 -12.89 8.97
C SER A 291 -12.02 -13.95 9.27
N ASP A 292 -13.12 -13.92 8.51
CA ASP A 292 -14.25 -14.83 8.64
C ASP A 292 -14.90 -15.03 7.25
N PRO A 293 -14.43 -16.04 6.48
CA PRO A 293 -14.96 -16.35 5.16
C PRO A 293 -16.47 -16.61 5.13
N GLY A 294 -17.08 -17.09 6.22
CA GLY A 294 -18.51 -17.34 6.30
C GLY A 294 -19.38 -16.09 6.48
N ASN A 295 -18.77 -14.96 6.84
CA ASN A 295 -19.47 -13.70 7.08
C ASN A 295 -19.24 -12.71 5.92
N ASN A 296 -20.31 -12.37 5.19
CA ASN A 296 -20.23 -11.43 4.07
C ASN A 296 -19.67 -10.05 4.48
N ASN A 297 -19.94 -9.60 5.70
CA ASN A 297 -19.45 -8.32 6.24
C ASN A 297 -18.18 -8.47 7.12
N SER A 298 -17.42 -9.55 6.93
CA SER A 298 -16.15 -9.80 7.60
C SER A 298 -15.14 -8.67 7.36
N ILE A 299 -14.21 -8.53 8.31
CA ILE A 299 -13.04 -7.67 8.16
C ILE A 299 -12.09 -8.31 7.14
N ALA A 300 -11.71 -7.52 6.14
CA ALA A 300 -10.60 -7.83 5.27
C ALA A 300 -9.36 -7.12 5.83
N THR A 301 -8.44 -7.89 6.42
CA THR A 301 -7.18 -7.33 6.90
C THR A 301 -6.27 -7.10 5.72
N LEU A 302 -5.85 -5.84 5.49
CA LEU A 302 -4.77 -5.53 4.55
C LEU A 302 -3.44 -5.58 5.31
N ARG A 303 -2.53 -6.47 4.91
CA ARG A 303 -1.11 -6.36 5.25
C ARG A 303 -0.37 -5.70 4.11
N ALA A 304 0.22 -4.54 4.38
CA ALA A 304 1.05 -3.82 3.44
C ALA A 304 2.52 -3.92 3.85
N LYS A 305 3.38 -4.26 2.90
CA LYS A 305 4.83 -4.17 3.07
C LYS A 305 5.42 -3.20 2.05
N TRP A 306 6.45 -2.50 2.50
CA TRP A 306 7.11 -1.45 1.75
C TRP A 306 8.62 -1.64 1.81
N THR A 307 9.31 -1.39 0.69
CA THR A 307 10.77 -1.46 0.61
C THR A 307 11.30 -0.46 -0.44
N GLY A 308 12.55 -0.64 -0.87
CA GLY A 308 13.23 0.23 -1.81
C GLY A 308 13.67 1.55 -1.17
N LYS A 309 14.02 2.52 -2.02
CA LYS A 309 14.50 3.82 -1.56
C LYS A 309 13.44 4.50 -0.68
N LEU A 310 13.87 5.00 0.49
CA LEU A 310 13.10 5.95 1.28
C LEU A 310 13.36 7.35 0.73
N MET A 311 12.33 7.96 0.17
CA MET A 311 12.44 9.28 -0.44
C MET A 311 12.28 10.37 0.61
N PRO A 312 13.12 11.42 0.56
CA PRO A 312 12.94 12.55 1.46
C PRO A 312 11.57 13.21 1.21
N SER A 313 10.97 13.67 2.30
CA SER A 313 9.79 14.51 2.24
C SER A 313 10.13 15.82 1.52
N LEU A 314 9.26 16.27 0.61
CA LEU A 314 9.32 17.65 0.07
C LEU A 314 8.74 18.68 1.05
N TYR A 315 8.15 18.23 2.14
CA TYR A 315 7.47 19.00 3.16
C TYR A 315 8.28 18.95 4.46
N CYS A 316 8.24 20.02 5.26
CA CYS A 316 8.76 20.01 6.62
C CYS A 316 7.67 19.67 7.62
N ASP A 317 8.01 19.00 8.73
CA ASP A 317 7.05 18.75 9.80
C ASP A 317 6.75 20.06 10.54
N PRO A 318 5.48 20.52 10.64
CA PRO A 318 5.13 21.72 11.40
C PRO A 318 5.51 21.67 12.88
N ALA A 319 5.78 20.48 13.43
CA ALA A 319 6.31 20.32 14.79
C ALA A 319 7.80 20.71 14.88
N ASP A 320 8.54 20.71 13.78
CA ASP A 320 9.95 21.11 13.75
C ASP A 320 10.08 22.64 13.83
N ALA A 321 10.90 23.12 14.76
CA ALA A 321 11.13 24.55 14.96
C ALA A 321 11.72 25.27 13.72
N ALA A 322 12.36 24.52 12.82
CA ALA A 322 12.93 25.04 11.58
C ALA A 322 11.95 25.02 10.39
N CYS A 323 10.73 24.50 10.56
CA CYS A 323 9.77 24.38 9.47
C CYS A 323 9.20 25.75 9.08
N ASP A 324 9.38 26.12 7.81
CA ASP A 324 8.64 27.20 7.15
C ASP A 324 7.65 26.58 6.14
N PRO A 325 6.38 26.37 6.53
CA PRO A 325 5.38 25.75 5.67
C PRO A 325 5.13 26.46 4.33
N ASN A 326 5.54 27.73 4.19
CA ASN A 326 5.39 28.51 2.96
C ASN A 326 6.54 28.29 1.98
N LYS A 327 7.63 27.64 2.41
CA LYS A 327 8.83 27.38 1.60
C LYS A 327 9.08 25.89 1.36
N THR A 328 8.05 25.06 1.54
CA THR A 328 8.15 23.62 1.30
C THR A 328 7.10 23.15 0.30
N GLY A 329 7.40 22.01 -0.33
CA GLY A 329 6.58 21.35 -1.33
C GLY A 329 7.19 21.35 -2.73
N PRO A 330 6.47 20.78 -3.70
CA PRO A 330 6.90 20.71 -5.09
C PRO A 330 7.25 22.11 -5.64
N GLY A 331 8.44 22.25 -6.22
CA GLY A 331 8.91 23.51 -6.80
C GLY A 331 9.57 24.49 -5.83
N SER A 332 9.62 24.19 -4.53
CA SER A 332 10.52 24.92 -3.62
C SER A 332 11.98 24.55 -3.94
N SER A 333 12.81 25.56 -4.23
CA SER A 333 14.26 25.35 -4.30
C SER A 333 14.79 25.18 -2.87
N PRO A 334 15.69 24.22 -2.62
CA PRO A 334 16.23 23.96 -1.29
C PRO A 334 16.96 25.17 -0.69
#